data_AF-A0A536L6U4-F1
#
_entry.id   AF-A0A536L6U4-F1
#
_cell.length_a   1.000
_cell.length_b   1.000
_cell.length_c   1.000
_cell.angle_alpha   90.00
_cell.angle_beta   90.00
_cell.angle_gamma   90.00
#
_symmetry.space_group_name_H-M   'P 1'
#
loop_
_entity.id
_entity.type
_entity.pdbx_description
1 polymer ?
#
loop_
_entity_poly.entity_id
_entity_poly.type
_entity_poly.pdbx_seq_one_letter_code
_entity_poly.pdbx_strand_id
1 'polypeptide(L)'
;MHNPLHTPICDRLGIEYPVFLAGMGGVSLSRLVAAVSNAGGLGIMGAATLGPEQLREEIQKTRDLTDKPFAVDLLAPLPDRIRPQMEVLFEEDVRIFVA
;
A
#
# COMPACT_ATOMS: atom_id res chain seq x y z
N MET A 1 18.32 18.90 11.87
CA MET A 1 19.30 18.50 10.82
C MET A 1 18.50 18.28 9.54
N HIS A 2 18.98 18.74 8.39
CA HIS A 2 18.31 18.54 7.11
C HIS A 2 18.50 17.07 6.68
N ASN A 3 17.41 16.30 6.56
CA ASN A 3 17.47 14.94 6.00
C ASN A 3 17.70 15.07 4.49
N PRO A 4 18.87 14.68 3.94
CA PRO A 4 19.19 14.88 2.53
C PRO A 4 18.31 14.06 1.58
N LEU A 5 17.57 13.07 2.10
CA LEU A 5 16.63 12.26 1.33
C LEU A 5 15.21 12.81 1.35
N HIS A 6 14.90 13.85 2.15
CA HIS A 6 13.54 14.36 2.23
C HIS A 6 13.16 15.13 0.96
N THR A 7 12.02 14.78 0.35
CA THR A 7 11.50 15.44 -0.85
C THR A 7 10.02 15.78 -0.68
N PRO A 8 9.41 16.63 -1.54
CA PRO A 8 8.01 17.02 -1.40
C PRO A 8 6.99 15.86 -1.40
N ILE A 9 7.37 14.68 -1.90
CA ILE A 9 6.49 13.50 -1.86
C ILE A 9 6.35 12.94 -0.44
N CYS A 10 7.36 13.12 0.41
CA CYS A 10 7.34 12.73 1.81
C CYS A 10 6.19 13.46 2.55
N ASP A 11 6.11 14.78 2.36
CA ASP A 11 5.05 15.61 2.96
C ASP A 11 3.66 15.23 2.44
N ARG A 12 3.52 14.98 1.14
CA ARG A 12 2.23 14.64 0.52
C ARG A 12 1.69 13.30 0.96
N LEU A 13 2.56 12.31 1.18
CA LEU A 13 2.17 10.94 1.51
C LEU A 13 2.29 10.63 3.01
N GLY A 14 2.87 11.52 3.81
CA GLY A 14 3.07 11.32 5.25
C GLY A 14 4.14 10.28 5.57
N ILE A 15 5.20 10.20 4.78
CA ILE A 15 6.31 9.24 4.92
C ILE A 15 7.63 9.98 5.21
N GLU A 16 8.63 9.27 5.74
CA GLU A 16 9.93 9.86 6.12
C GLU A 16 10.93 9.85 4.95
N TYR A 17 10.94 8.76 4.19
CA TYR A 17 11.86 8.54 3.09
C TYR A 17 11.10 8.37 1.77
N PRO A 18 11.58 8.94 0.65
CA PRO A 18 10.99 8.77 -0.67
C PRO A 18 11.37 7.40 -1.26
N VAL A 19 11.21 6.34 -0.48
CA VAL A 19 11.57 4.95 -0.81
C VAL A 19 10.31 4.12 -0.75
N PHE A 20 9.91 3.60 -1.91
CA PHE A 20 8.63 2.91 -2.08
C PHE A 20 8.92 1.43 -2.32
N LEU A 21 8.21 0.55 -1.60
CA LEU A 21 8.18 -0.86 -1.92
C LEU A 21 7.40 -1.05 -3.23
N ALA A 22 7.94 -1.75 -4.22
CA ALA A 22 7.16 -2.06 -5.42
C ALA A 22 5.99 -3.00 -5.07
N GLY A 23 4.79 -2.71 -5.59
CA GLY A 23 3.65 -3.61 -5.53
C GLY A 23 3.93 -4.86 -6.35
N MET A 24 4.04 -6.02 -5.69
CA MET A 24 4.38 -7.28 -6.33
C MET A 24 3.42 -8.36 -5.85
N GLY A 25 2.52 -8.79 -6.74
CA GLY A 25 1.53 -9.83 -6.45
C GLY A 25 2.18 -11.11 -5.92
N GLY A 26 1.66 -11.61 -4.80
CA GLY A 26 2.19 -12.81 -4.12
C GLY A 26 3.48 -12.59 -3.32
N VAL A 27 4.04 -11.38 -3.32
CA VAL A 27 5.29 -11.06 -2.59
C VAL A 27 5.06 -9.96 -1.56
N SER A 28 4.52 -8.79 -1.97
CA SER A 28 4.29 -7.66 -1.07
C SER A 28 2.95 -7.78 -0.34
N LEU A 29 2.92 -8.68 0.64
CA LEU A 29 1.79 -8.89 1.55
C LEU A 29 1.99 -8.14 2.88
N SER A 30 1.02 -8.27 3.78
CA SER A 30 0.88 -7.49 5.01
C SER A 30 2.17 -7.27 5.81
N ARG A 31 2.93 -8.33 6.09
CA ARG A 31 4.19 -8.24 6.86
C ARG A 31 5.26 -7.38 6.18
N LEU A 32 5.44 -7.51 4.87
CA LEU A 32 6.47 -6.75 4.15
C LEU A 32 6.04 -5.29 3.99
N VAL A 33 4.76 -5.06 3.68
CA VAL A 33 4.17 -3.71 3.57
C VAL A 33 4.30 -2.96 4.90
N ALA A 34 3.93 -3.58 6.01
CA ALA A 34 4.03 -2.97 7.32
C ALA A 34 5.48 -2.71 7.73
N ALA A 35 6.40 -3.64 7.43
CA ALA A 35 7.82 -3.46 7.73
C ALA A 35 8.42 -2.23 7.02
N VAL A 36 8.13 -2.04 5.74
CA VAL A 36 8.60 -0.86 4.98
C VAL A 36 7.96 0.44 5.50
N SER A 37 6.66 0.41 5.79
CA SER A 37 5.94 1.57 6.32
C SER A 37 6.47 1.98 7.71
N ASN A 38 6.73 1.01 8.58
CA ASN A 38 7.35 1.22 9.89
C ASN A 38 8.79 1.74 9.80
N ALA A 39 9.53 1.38 8.75
CA ALA A 39 10.88 1.89 8.48
C ALA A 39 10.88 3.32 7.88
N GLY A 40 9.70 3.92 7.66
CA GLY A 40 9.55 5.29 7.18
C GLY A 40 9.41 5.43 5.67
N GLY A 41 9.42 4.33 4.91
CA GLY A 41 9.08 4.34 3.48
C GLY A 41 7.58 4.21 3.24
N LEU A 42 7.18 4.07 1.98
CA LEU A 42 5.81 3.70 1.60
C LEU A 42 5.75 2.20 1.30
N GLY A 43 5.10 1.42 2.17
CA GLY A 43 4.75 0.04 1.86
C GLY A 43 3.63 -0.01 0.82
N ILE A 44 3.79 -0.82 -0.23
CA ILE A 44 2.76 -0.98 -1.28
C ILE A 44 2.39 -2.46 -1.43
N MET A 45 1.12 -2.77 -1.17
CA MET A 45 0.57 -4.11 -1.26
C MET A 45 0.27 -4.49 -2.71
N GLY A 46 0.81 -5.62 -3.19
CA GLY A 46 0.53 -6.10 -4.55
C GLY A 46 -0.75 -6.93 -4.60
N ALA A 47 -1.85 -6.37 -5.08
CA ALA A 47 -3.16 -7.04 -5.09
C ALA A 47 -3.43 -7.87 -6.36
N ALA A 48 -2.48 -7.96 -7.29
CA ALA A 48 -2.63 -8.68 -8.56
C ALA A 48 -3.14 -10.13 -8.39
N THR A 49 -2.76 -10.80 -7.30
CA THR A 49 -3.13 -12.19 -6.99
C THR A 49 -4.29 -12.32 -6.00
N LEU A 50 -4.85 -11.21 -5.49
CA LEU A 50 -5.83 -11.22 -4.41
C LEU A 50 -7.24 -11.00 -4.96
N GLY A 51 -8.20 -11.82 -4.51
CA GLY A 51 -9.63 -11.48 -4.60
C GLY A 51 -10.02 -10.38 -3.61
N PRO A 52 -11.24 -9.81 -3.69
CA PRO A 52 -11.69 -8.73 -2.82
C PRO A 52 -11.60 -9.05 -1.32
N GLU A 53 -12.09 -10.22 -0.89
CA GLU A 53 -12.02 -10.62 0.53
C GLU A 53 -10.58 -10.84 1.00
N GLN A 54 -9.73 -11.45 0.18
CA GLN A 54 -8.31 -11.63 0.51
C GLN A 54 -7.58 -10.29 0.60
N LEU A 55 -7.93 -9.33 -0.27
CA LEU A 55 -7.40 -7.98 -0.21
C LEU A 55 -7.82 -7.30 1.10
N ARG A 56 -9.09 -7.42 1.50
CA ARG A 56 -9.59 -6.90 2.78
C ARG A 56 -8.80 -7.47 3.96
N GLU A 57 -8.66 -8.79 4.00
CA GLU A 57 -7.91 -9.48 5.05
C GLU A 57 -6.46 -8.99 5.13
N GLU A 58 -5.77 -8.83 4.00
CA GLU A 58 -4.40 -8.33 3.99
C GLU A 58 -4.32 -6.86 4.43
N ILE A 59 -5.29 -6.02 4.05
CA ILE A 59 -5.38 -4.62 4.51
C ILE A 59 -5.52 -4.56 6.03
N GLN A 60 -6.41 -5.36 6.61
CA GLN A 60 -6.63 -5.42 8.06
C GLN A 60 -5.38 -5.93 8.78
N LYS A 61 -4.75 -7.00 8.29
CA LYS A 61 -3.47 -7.50 8.83
C LYS A 61 -2.36 -6.44 8.76
N THR A 62 -2.31 -5.62 7.70
CA THR A 62 -1.35 -4.51 7.63
C THR A 62 -1.62 -3.49 8.72
N ARG A 63 -2.88 -3.10 8.93
CA ARG A 63 -3.27 -2.14 9.99
C ARG A 63 -2.97 -2.65 11.39
N ASP A 64 -3.07 -3.95 11.63
CA ASP A 64 -2.66 -4.57 12.91
C ASP A 64 -1.14 -4.48 13.16
N LEU A 65 -0.34 -4.29 12.11
CA LEU A 65 1.13 -4.27 12.17
C LEU A 65 1.73 -2.85 12.05
N THR A 66 0.96 -1.86 11.63
CA THR A 66 1.43 -0.49 11.48
C THR A 66 0.30 0.54 11.50
N ASP A 67 0.55 1.66 12.18
CA ASP A 67 -0.28 2.88 12.10
C ASP A 67 0.23 3.86 11.02
N LYS A 68 1.27 3.48 10.25
CA LYS A 68 1.89 4.33 9.22
C LYS A 68 1.13 4.21 7.88
N PRO A 69 1.19 5.24 7.01
CA PRO A 69 0.58 5.17 5.68
C PRO A 69 1.13 4.01 4.85
N PHE A 70 0.24 3.33 4.13
CA PHE A 70 0.58 2.33 3.12
C PHE A 70 -0.34 2.50 1.90
N ALA A 71 0.04 1.86 0.80
CA ALA A 71 -0.68 1.90 -0.46
C ALA A 71 -1.04 0.49 -0.96
N VAL A 72 -1.92 0.43 -1.96
CA VAL A 72 -2.26 -0.81 -2.66
C VAL A 72 -2.05 -0.61 -4.16
N ASP A 73 -1.45 -1.61 -4.81
CA ASP A 73 -1.26 -1.71 -6.25
C ASP A 73 -2.31 -2.64 -6.87
N LEU A 74 -3.14 -2.11 -7.78
CA LEU A 74 -4.16 -2.88 -8.52
C LEU A 74 -3.85 -2.87 -10.02
N LEU A 75 -4.12 -3.99 -10.69
CA LEU A 75 -3.92 -4.10 -12.13
C LEU A 75 -5.03 -3.38 -12.93
N ALA A 76 -4.79 -2.12 -13.31
CA ALA A 76 -5.70 -1.31 -14.12
C ALA A 76 -6.16 -1.93 -15.46
N PRO A 77 -5.35 -2.71 -16.20
CA PRO A 77 -5.78 -3.31 -17.46
C PRO A 77 -6.85 -4.41 -17.33
N LEU A 78 -7.30 -4.75 -16.11
CA LEU A 78 -8.28 -5.81 -15.84
C LEU A 78 -9.56 -5.23 -15.18
N PRO A 79 -10.48 -4.63 -15.96
CA PRO A 79 -11.62 -3.87 -15.43
C PRO A 79 -12.55 -4.68 -14.51
N ASP A 80 -12.77 -5.96 -14.83
CA ASP A 80 -13.63 -6.85 -14.03
C ASP A 80 -13.00 -7.21 -12.68
N ARG A 81 -11.68 -7.07 -12.54
CA ARG A 81 -10.97 -7.34 -11.28
C ARG A 81 -10.79 -6.07 -10.45
N ILE A 82 -10.47 -4.95 -11.09
CA ILE A 82 -10.17 -3.70 -10.38
C ILE A 82 -11.39 -3.09 -9.70
N ARG A 83 -12.60 -3.18 -10.29
CA ARG A 83 -13.81 -2.58 -9.71
C ARG A 83 -14.12 -3.10 -8.29
N PRO A 84 -14.27 -4.41 -8.06
CA PRO A 84 -14.55 -4.90 -6.70
C PRO A 84 -13.36 -4.70 -5.75
N GLN A 85 -12.12 -4.66 -6.23
CA GLN A 85 -10.97 -4.32 -5.41
C GLN A 85 -10.98 -2.84 -4.98
N MET A 86 -11.39 -1.93 -5.87
CA MET A 86 -11.54 -0.51 -5.55
C MET A 86 -12.63 -0.27 -4.50
N GLU A 87 -13.74 -1.01 -4.56
CA GLU A 87 -14.79 -0.97 -3.54
C GLU A 87 -14.22 -1.32 -2.15
N VAL A 88 -13.38 -2.36 -2.06
CA VAL A 88 -12.68 -2.72 -0.82
C VAL A 88 -11.75 -1.58 -0.35
N LEU A 89 -10.99 -0.96 -1.24
CA LEU A 89 -10.12 0.18 -0.87
C LEU A 89 -10.92 1.35 -0.27
N PHE A 90 -12.10 1.66 -0.83
CA PHE A 90 -12.96 2.72 -0.32
C PHE A 90 -13.53 2.37 1.06
N GLU A 91 -14.02 1.14 1.24
CA GLU A 91 -14.58 0.68 2.52
C GLU A 91 -13.55 0.62 3.64
N GLU A 92 -12.30 0.25 3.32
CA GLU A 92 -11.20 0.15 4.27
C GLU A 92 -10.41 1.48 4.46
N ASP A 93 -10.88 2.61 3.90
CA ASP A 93 -10.20 3.92 3.91
C ASP A 93 -8.72 3.86 3.50
N VAL A 94 -8.42 3.14 2.42
CA VAL A 94 -7.08 3.14 1.80
C VAL A 94 -6.98 4.35 0.87
N ARG A 95 -6.08 5.28 1.21
CA ARG A 95 -6.01 6.60 0.54
C ARG A 95 -5.03 6.69 -0.62
N ILE A 96 -4.14 5.69 -0.76
CA ILE A 96 -3.09 5.70 -1.77
C ILE A 96 -3.20 4.43 -2.61
N PHE A 97 -3.35 4.65 -3.92
CA PHE A 97 -3.50 3.61 -4.92
C PHE A 97 -2.44 3.80 -6.02
N VAL A 98 -1.89 2.68 -6.51
CA VAL A 98 -0.94 2.62 -7.64
C VAL A 98 -1.51 1.68 -8.71
N ALA A 99 -1.35 2.04 -9.99
CA ALA A 99 -1.86 1.29 -11.14
C ALA A 99 -0.92 1.34 -12.34
#